data_AF-A0A7I7SFY9-F1
#
_entry.id   AF-A0A7I7SFY9-F1
#
_cell.length_a   1.000
_cell.length_b   1.000
_cell.length_c   1.000
_cell.angle_alpha   90.00
_cell.angle_beta   90.00
_cell.angle_gamma   90.00
#
_symmetry.space_group_name_H-M   'P 1'
#
loop_
_entity.id
_entity.type
_entity.pdbx_description
1 polymer ?
#
loop_
_entity_poly.entity_id
_entity_poly.type
_entity_poly.pdbx_seq_one_letter_code
_entity_poly.pdbx_strand_id
1 'polypeptide(L)'
;MSRTVLVIDTATAAVTAGIARHGERTEVLAERIARGARAHAEQLTPNILAALEESGLTMQDLQAVVVGCGPGPFTGLRVGMATAAAYGDALHLPVYGVCSLDGIGRVAGAAPGAEVLVVTDARRREVYWARYRGGERIDGPAVSAPDAVDVGASTAVAGSAEHAALFDLPVLDVPAPTVAGLIAAVSDWGAAPAPLRPLYLRRPDAKAAGDPAAQVRMDVLTSADAARCAELEAQLFGGDDPWPAAAFVRELAAPHTHYAAARLDDTLVGYAGISRLGRTAPFEYEIHTIGVDPEHRGRGIGRRLLDELLAFAGDDVIFLEVRTDNEPAIALYRSVGFQTVGVRRRYYRASGADAYTMRRDPAGTAGATP
;
A
#
# COMPACT_ATOMS: atom_id res chain seq x y z
N MET A 1 -1.07 12.73 38.56
CA MET A 1 -0.77 13.84 37.63
C MET A 1 -1.47 13.54 36.32
N SER A 2 -2.04 14.56 35.69
CA SER A 2 -2.74 14.41 34.41
C SER A 2 -1.79 14.66 33.24
N ARG A 3 -1.96 13.95 32.13
CA ARG A 3 -1.13 14.04 30.92
C ARG A 3 -1.95 14.55 29.73
N THR A 4 -1.41 15.48 28.97
CA THR A 4 -1.99 15.85 27.66
C THR A 4 -1.52 14.84 26.61
N VAL A 5 -2.47 14.22 25.91
CA VAL A 5 -2.23 13.11 25.00
C VAL A 5 -2.75 13.45 23.61
N LEU A 6 -1.88 13.32 22.60
CA LEU A 6 -2.29 13.26 21.20
C LEU A 6 -2.72 11.83 20.88
N VAL A 7 -3.92 11.64 20.34
CA VAL A 7 -4.45 10.33 19.96
C VAL A 7 -4.72 10.30 18.47
N ILE A 8 -4.23 9.26 17.78
CA ILE A 8 -4.43 9.07 16.34
C ILE A 8 -4.78 7.62 15.99
N ASP A 9 -5.67 7.43 15.01
CA ASP A 9 -5.93 6.14 14.39
C ASP A 9 -6.22 6.30 12.90
N THR A 10 -5.57 5.47 12.10
CA THR A 10 -5.74 5.41 10.64
C THR A 10 -5.91 3.96 10.17
N ALA A 11 -6.28 3.06 11.08
CA ALA A 11 -6.38 1.63 10.83
C ALA A 11 -7.73 1.23 10.22
N THR A 12 -8.76 2.01 10.47
CA THR A 12 -10.12 1.74 9.96
C THR A 12 -10.41 2.61 8.73
N ALA A 13 -11.63 2.56 8.17
CA ALA A 13 -12.06 3.51 7.14
C ALA A 13 -12.24 4.96 7.66
N ALA A 14 -12.20 5.13 8.98
CA ALA A 14 -12.19 6.42 9.63
C ALA A 14 -10.76 6.82 10.04
N VAL A 15 -10.48 8.12 9.99
CA VAL A 15 -9.28 8.75 10.53
C VAL A 15 -9.68 9.49 11.78
N THR A 16 -9.21 8.98 12.91
CA THR A 16 -9.38 9.60 14.21
C THR A 16 -8.12 10.41 14.53
N ALA A 17 -8.30 11.67 14.90
CA ALA A 17 -7.28 12.44 15.60
C ALA A 17 -7.93 13.28 16.69
N GLY A 18 -7.28 13.41 17.83
CA GLY A 18 -7.80 14.23 18.91
C GLY A 18 -6.81 14.45 20.04
N ILE A 19 -7.19 15.38 20.91
CA ILE A 19 -6.43 15.78 22.09
C ILE A 19 -7.25 15.44 23.32
N ALA A 20 -6.61 14.82 24.30
CA ALA A 20 -7.24 14.50 25.56
C ALA A 20 -6.32 14.78 26.74
N ARG A 21 -6.92 14.98 27.90
CA ARG A 21 -6.25 15.07 29.18
C ARG A 21 -6.53 13.79 29.97
N HIS A 22 -5.51 13.01 30.27
CA HIS A 22 -5.61 11.72 30.92
C HIS A 22 -4.99 11.72 32.32
N GLY A 23 -5.82 11.51 33.35
CA GLY A 23 -5.42 11.32 34.74
C GLY A 23 -6.21 10.17 35.38
N GLU A 24 -6.83 10.40 36.53
CA GLU A 24 -7.80 9.44 37.11
C GLU A 24 -9.00 9.19 36.20
N ARG A 25 -9.31 10.18 35.35
CA ARG A 25 -10.31 10.10 34.29
C ARG A 25 -9.72 10.69 33.01
N THR A 26 -10.25 10.24 31.88
CA THR A 26 -9.92 10.80 30.57
C THR A 26 -10.96 11.86 30.21
N GLU A 27 -10.49 13.06 29.91
CA GLU A 27 -11.27 14.17 29.37
C GLU A 27 -10.84 14.38 27.91
N VAL A 28 -11.77 14.20 26.96
CA VAL A 28 -11.51 14.50 25.54
C VAL A 28 -11.70 15.99 25.32
N LEU A 29 -10.64 16.70 24.93
CA LEU A 29 -10.65 18.15 24.72
C LEU A 29 -11.06 18.50 23.29
N ALA A 30 -10.67 17.69 22.31
CA ALA A 30 -11.08 17.81 20.92
C ALA A 30 -11.00 16.45 20.23
N GLU A 31 -11.97 16.15 19.36
CA GLU A 31 -12.00 14.93 18.56
C GLU A 31 -12.44 15.23 17.12
N ARG A 32 -11.77 14.58 16.18
CA ARG A 32 -12.09 14.61 14.75
C ARG A 32 -12.06 13.18 14.23
N ILE A 33 -13.21 12.73 13.71
CA ILE A 33 -13.34 11.42 13.05
C ILE A 33 -13.80 11.67 11.62
N ALA A 34 -12.87 11.65 10.67
CA ALA A 34 -13.15 11.83 9.25
C ALA A 34 -13.30 10.48 8.56
N ARG A 35 -14.30 10.31 7.69
CA ARG A 35 -14.52 9.07 6.92
C ARG A 35 -14.18 9.27 5.45
N GLY A 36 -13.58 8.26 4.81
CA GLY A 36 -13.40 8.24 3.35
C GLY A 36 -12.17 7.45 2.90
N ALA A 37 -12.24 6.85 1.70
CA ALA A 37 -11.24 5.90 1.20
C ALA A 37 -9.81 6.48 1.01
N ARG A 38 -9.65 7.82 0.97
CA ARG A 38 -8.35 8.51 0.86
C ARG A 38 -7.97 9.32 2.10
N ALA A 39 -8.78 9.26 3.15
CA ALA A 39 -8.67 10.17 4.29
C ALA A 39 -7.35 10.02 5.06
N HIS A 40 -6.71 8.84 5.09
CA HIS A 40 -5.54 8.58 5.95
C HIS A 40 -4.36 9.53 5.70
N ALA A 41 -4.04 9.84 4.43
CA ALA A 41 -2.93 10.72 4.10
C ALA A 41 -3.34 12.20 4.01
N GLU A 42 -4.55 12.47 3.55
CA GLU A 42 -5.02 13.85 3.29
C GLU A 42 -5.59 14.52 4.56
N GLN A 43 -6.15 13.75 5.50
CA GLN A 43 -6.93 14.30 6.63
C GLN A 43 -6.23 14.18 7.98
N LEU A 44 -5.23 13.30 8.15
CA LEU A 44 -4.59 13.10 9.46
C LEU A 44 -3.96 14.41 9.99
N THR A 45 -3.07 15.03 9.21
CA THR A 45 -2.39 16.27 9.64
C THR A 45 -3.38 17.42 9.85
N PRO A 46 -4.33 17.72 8.94
CA PRO A 46 -5.36 18.73 9.21
C PRO A 46 -6.18 18.45 10.47
N ASN A 47 -6.56 17.20 10.73
CA ASN A 47 -7.33 16.84 11.92
C ASN A 47 -6.53 17.05 13.21
N ILE A 48 -5.23 16.73 13.21
CA ILE A 48 -4.35 16.98 14.37
C ILE A 48 -4.25 18.49 14.66
N LEU A 49 -4.01 19.30 13.63
CA LEU A 49 -3.90 20.75 13.78
C LEU A 49 -5.21 21.37 14.28
N ALA A 50 -6.34 20.96 13.71
CA ALA A 50 -7.66 21.43 14.14
C ALA A 50 -7.99 20.99 15.57
N ALA A 51 -7.58 19.78 15.99
CA ALA A 51 -7.79 19.31 17.35
C ALA A 51 -6.93 20.07 18.37
N LEU A 52 -5.69 20.41 18.02
CA LEU A 52 -4.83 21.27 18.85
C LEU A 52 -5.46 22.67 19.01
N GLU A 53 -5.90 23.27 17.91
CA GLU A 53 -6.56 24.58 17.91
C GLU A 53 -7.83 24.58 18.78
N GLU A 54 -8.74 23.62 18.59
CA GLU A 54 -9.97 23.51 19.38
C GLU A 54 -9.70 23.26 20.87
N SER A 55 -8.66 22.51 21.20
CA SER A 55 -8.26 22.27 22.58
C SER A 55 -7.59 23.49 23.25
N GLY A 56 -7.24 24.52 22.48
CA GLY A 56 -6.49 25.69 22.96
C GLY A 56 -5.04 25.35 23.35
N LEU A 57 -4.49 24.26 22.82
CA LEU A 57 -3.15 23.77 23.13
C LEU A 57 -2.24 23.83 21.90
N THR A 58 -0.94 23.80 22.15
CA THR A 58 0.09 23.73 21.13
C THR A 58 0.76 22.37 21.12
N MET A 59 1.57 22.08 20.10
CA MET A 59 2.37 20.85 20.08
C MET A 59 3.31 20.72 21.30
N GLN A 60 3.73 21.85 21.90
CA GLN A 60 4.62 21.85 23.07
C GLN A 60 3.92 21.42 24.36
N ASP A 61 2.59 21.46 24.40
CA ASP A 61 1.80 21.05 25.56
C ASP A 61 1.56 19.53 25.61
N LEU A 62 1.91 18.82 24.54
CA LEU A 62 1.76 17.37 24.45
C LEU A 62 2.77 16.65 25.36
N GLN A 63 2.31 15.59 26.01
CA GLN A 63 3.10 14.82 26.97
C GLN A 63 3.16 13.32 26.64
N ALA A 64 2.33 12.85 25.72
CA ALA A 64 2.36 11.50 25.17
C ALA A 64 1.62 11.44 23.83
N VAL A 65 1.86 10.37 23.07
CA VAL A 65 1.11 10.02 21.87
C VAL A 65 0.52 8.62 22.03
N VAL A 66 -0.74 8.43 21.65
CA VAL A 66 -1.38 7.12 21.50
C VAL A 66 -1.73 6.90 20.04
N VAL A 67 -1.37 5.74 19.49
CA VAL A 67 -1.61 5.39 18.10
C VAL A 67 -2.23 4.01 17.95
N GLY A 68 -3.27 3.91 17.12
CA GLY A 68 -3.79 2.64 16.67
C GLY A 68 -2.83 1.92 15.74
N CYS A 69 -2.39 0.72 16.13
CA CYS A 69 -1.48 -0.14 15.37
C CYS A 69 -2.21 -1.19 14.52
N GLY A 70 -3.54 -1.10 14.41
CA GLY A 70 -4.36 -2.02 13.62
C GLY A 70 -5.19 -2.98 14.45
N PRO A 71 -5.79 -4.01 13.84
CA PRO A 71 -5.68 -4.38 12.42
C PRO A 71 -6.24 -3.34 11.44
N GLY A 72 -5.65 -3.28 10.24
CA GLY A 72 -5.99 -2.30 9.21
C GLY A 72 -5.18 -2.45 7.93
N PRO A 73 -5.49 -1.68 6.87
CA PRO A 73 -4.76 -1.71 5.61
C PRO A 73 -3.34 -1.15 5.79
N PHE A 74 -2.40 -1.69 5.02
CA PHE A 74 -0.97 -1.38 5.11
C PHE A 74 -0.64 0.11 5.11
N THR A 75 -1.15 0.82 4.11
CA THR A 75 -0.92 2.26 3.92
C THR A 75 -1.47 3.06 5.10
N GLY A 76 -2.69 2.73 5.56
CA GLY A 76 -3.32 3.38 6.71
C GLY A 76 -2.48 3.24 7.96
N LEU A 77 -2.07 2.01 8.31
CA LEU A 77 -1.27 1.74 9.52
C LEU A 77 0.07 2.47 9.52
N ARG A 78 0.78 2.47 8.39
CA ARG A 78 2.09 3.12 8.30
C ARG A 78 2.00 4.64 8.41
N VAL A 79 0.97 5.25 7.82
CA VAL A 79 0.78 6.70 7.94
C VAL A 79 0.60 7.10 9.39
N GLY A 80 -0.34 6.47 10.11
CA GLY A 80 -0.57 6.77 11.53
C GLY A 80 0.66 6.51 12.39
N MET A 81 1.25 5.31 12.28
CA MET A 81 2.42 4.94 13.10
C MET A 81 3.65 5.83 12.82
N ALA A 82 3.92 6.17 11.55
CA ALA A 82 5.03 7.05 11.20
C ALA A 82 4.80 8.48 11.72
N THR A 83 3.56 8.99 11.62
CA THR A 83 3.20 10.29 12.22
C THR A 83 3.39 10.27 13.73
N ALA A 84 2.91 9.24 14.43
CA ALA A 84 3.10 9.13 15.88
C ALA A 84 4.58 9.05 16.28
N ALA A 85 5.37 8.24 15.56
CA ALA A 85 6.80 8.13 15.78
C ALA A 85 7.50 9.49 15.56
N ALA A 86 7.14 10.23 14.51
CA ALA A 86 7.69 11.56 14.25
C ALA A 86 7.40 12.55 15.40
N TYR A 87 6.20 12.54 15.98
CA TYR A 87 5.89 13.34 17.18
C TYR A 87 6.70 12.88 18.39
N GLY A 88 6.80 11.56 18.61
CA GLY A 88 7.61 10.96 19.67
C GLY A 88 9.08 11.38 19.61
N ASP A 89 9.67 11.29 18.42
CA ASP A 89 11.07 11.63 18.18
C ASP A 89 11.33 13.14 18.29
N ALA A 90 10.48 13.97 17.67
CA ALA A 90 10.67 15.42 17.62
C ALA A 90 10.42 16.11 18.97
N LEU A 91 9.49 15.60 19.78
CA LEU A 91 9.10 16.19 21.06
C LEU A 91 9.61 15.38 22.27
N HIS A 92 10.36 14.31 22.03
CA HIS A 92 10.84 13.37 23.06
C HIS A 92 9.71 12.81 23.93
N LEU A 93 8.59 12.44 23.30
CA LEU A 93 7.40 11.94 23.99
C LEU A 93 7.29 10.42 23.95
N PRO A 94 6.76 9.78 25.00
CA PRO A 94 6.40 8.37 24.94
C PRO A 94 5.26 8.15 23.95
N VAL A 95 5.41 7.14 23.09
CA VAL A 95 4.42 6.76 22.06
C VAL A 95 3.86 5.37 22.35
N TYR A 96 2.58 5.30 22.71
CA TYR A 96 1.87 4.07 23.05
C TYR A 96 1.11 3.53 21.83
N GLY A 97 1.51 2.34 21.37
CA GLY A 97 0.77 1.60 20.35
C GLY A 97 -0.34 0.74 20.96
N VAL A 98 -1.55 0.83 20.44
CA VAL A 98 -2.71 0.04 20.90
C VAL A 98 -3.41 -0.64 19.72
N CYS A 99 -4.17 -1.70 19.98
CA CYS A 99 -5.04 -2.28 18.95
C CYS A 99 -6.22 -1.36 18.70
N SER A 100 -6.49 -1.04 17.44
CA SER A 100 -7.57 -0.17 17.00
C SER A 100 -8.96 -0.74 17.35
N LEU A 101 -9.13 -2.06 17.27
CA LEU A 101 -10.38 -2.70 17.71
C LEU A 101 -10.61 -2.53 19.21
N ASP A 102 -9.55 -2.47 20.02
CA ASP A 102 -9.68 -2.23 21.46
C ASP A 102 -10.23 -0.83 21.73
N GLY A 103 -9.89 0.15 20.90
CA GLY A 103 -10.48 1.49 20.98
C GLY A 103 -12.00 1.50 20.80
N ILE A 104 -12.55 0.58 20.02
CA ILE A 104 -14.01 0.40 19.88
C ILE A 104 -14.55 -0.44 21.04
N GLY A 105 -13.90 -1.57 21.32
CA GLY A 105 -14.34 -2.54 22.33
C GLY A 105 -14.39 -1.97 23.76
N ARG A 106 -13.46 -1.09 24.12
CA ARG A 106 -13.44 -0.38 25.41
C ARG A 106 -14.68 0.48 25.65
N VAL A 107 -15.21 1.09 24.58
CA VAL A 107 -16.41 1.93 24.64
C VAL A 107 -17.67 1.09 24.51
N ALA A 108 -17.72 0.22 23.50
CA ALA A 108 -18.88 -0.59 23.20
C ALA A 108 -19.18 -1.63 24.28
N GLY A 109 -18.14 -2.20 24.90
CA GLY A 109 -18.24 -3.19 25.97
C GLY A 109 -18.25 -2.61 27.39
N ALA A 110 -18.38 -1.29 27.56
CA ALA A 110 -18.25 -0.64 28.87
C ALA A 110 -19.30 -1.08 29.92
N ALA A 111 -20.45 -1.60 29.46
CA ALA A 111 -21.48 -2.13 30.35
C ALA A 111 -20.99 -3.43 31.04
N PRO A 112 -21.07 -3.54 32.38
CA PRO A 112 -20.65 -4.74 33.10
C PRO A 112 -21.35 -6.01 32.59
N GLY A 113 -20.57 -7.04 32.27
CA GLY A 113 -21.09 -8.33 31.79
C GLY A 113 -21.58 -8.34 30.34
N ALA A 114 -21.61 -7.20 29.65
CA ALA A 114 -21.92 -7.16 28.23
C ALA A 114 -20.77 -7.78 27.43
N GLU A 115 -21.11 -8.70 26.54
CA GLU A 115 -20.21 -9.24 25.54
C GLU A 115 -20.54 -8.63 24.18
N VAL A 116 -19.54 -8.06 23.53
CA VAL A 116 -19.70 -7.32 22.27
C VAL A 116 -18.70 -7.83 21.24
N LEU A 117 -19.19 -8.08 20.04
CA LEU A 117 -18.37 -8.32 18.86
C LEU A 117 -17.98 -6.97 18.24
N VAL A 118 -16.71 -6.73 17.98
CA VAL A 118 -16.26 -5.58 17.19
C VAL A 118 -15.84 -6.07 15.82
N VAL A 119 -16.33 -5.42 14.76
CA VAL A 119 -15.96 -5.72 13.37
C VAL A 119 -15.60 -4.48 12.55
N THR A 120 -14.56 -4.59 11.73
CA THR A 120 -14.19 -3.58 10.74
C THR A 120 -13.83 -4.23 9.40
N ASP A 121 -13.80 -3.42 8.33
CA ASP A 121 -13.51 -3.88 6.97
C ASP A 121 -12.09 -4.46 6.85
N ALA A 122 -11.95 -5.74 6.50
CA ALA A 122 -10.66 -6.37 6.17
C ALA A 122 -10.40 -6.51 4.65
N ARG A 123 -11.26 -5.89 3.83
CA ARG A 123 -11.34 -6.03 2.38
C ARG A 123 -11.65 -7.46 1.96
N ARG A 124 -11.77 -7.70 0.65
CA ARG A 124 -12.00 -9.03 0.05
C ARG A 124 -13.17 -9.82 0.67
N ARG A 125 -14.22 -9.11 1.10
CA ARG A 125 -15.41 -9.70 1.75
C ARG A 125 -15.10 -10.38 3.09
N GLU A 126 -14.07 -9.93 3.80
CA GLU A 126 -13.70 -10.39 5.14
C GLU A 126 -13.81 -9.24 6.14
N VAL A 127 -13.84 -9.59 7.42
CA VAL A 127 -13.84 -8.65 8.55
C VAL A 127 -12.65 -8.87 9.45
N TYR A 128 -12.08 -7.77 9.96
CA TYR A 128 -11.27 -7.81 11.16
C TYR A 128 -12.21 -7.84 12.35
N TRP A 129 -12.00 -8.77 13.28
CA TRP A 129 -12.91 -8.96 14.38
C TRP A 129 -12.18 -9.24 15.70
N ALA A 130 -12.84 -8.88 16.79
CA ALA A 130 -12.44 -9.22 18.16
C ALA A 130 -13.67 -9.23 19.07
N ARG A 131 -13.64 -10.02 20.14
CA ARG A 131 -14.72 -10.07 21.15
C ARG A 131 -14.27 -9.46 22.46
N TYR A 132 -15.18 -8.75 23.09
CA TYR A 132 -14.92 -8.00 24.32
C TYR A 132 -15.94 -8.34 25.39
N ARG A 133 -15.51 -8.42 26.65
CA ARG A 133 -16.39 -8.54 27.82
C ARG A 133 -16.01 -7.52 28.86
N GLY A 134 -16.95 -6.65 29.25
CA GLY A 134 -16.65 -5.55 30.18
C GLY A 134 -15.54 -4.63 29.68
N GLY A 135 -15.44 -4.44 28.36
CA GLY A 135 -14.43 -3.62 27.69
C GLY A 135 -13.06 -4.28 27.50
N GLU A 136 -12.84 -5.47 28.06
CA GLU A 136 -11.60 -6.24 27.91
C GLU A 136 -11.70 -7.23 26.75
N ARG A 137 -10.64 -7.34 25.94
CA ARG A 137 -10.61 -8.29 24.83
C ARG A 137 -10.51 -9.72 25.35
N ILE A 138 -11.45 -10.58 24.97
CA ILE A 138 -11.49 -11.99 25.35
C ILE A 138 -11.14 -12.94 24.20
N ASP A 139 -11.21 -12.47 22.96
CA ASP A 139 -10.80 -13.22 21.77
C ASP A 139 -10.38 -12.27 20.62
N GLY A 140 -9.53 -12.77 19.72
CA GLY A 140 -8.90 -12.00 18.66
C GLY A 140 -7.80 -11.03 19.15
N PRO A 141 -7.42 -10.03 18.34
CA PRO A 141 -8.02 -9.70 17.05
C PRO A 141 -7.65 -10.72 15.97
N ALA A 142 -8.59 -11.00 15.06
CA ALA A 142 -8.43 -11.96 13.97
C ALA A 142 -9.05 -11.43 12.67
N VAL A 143 -8.85 -12.16 11.56
CA VAL A 143 -9.45 -11.88 10.26
C VAL A 143 -10.16 -13.13 9.75
N SER A 144 -11.40 -12.98 9.28
CA SER A 144 -12.20 -14.10 8.77
C SER A 144 -13.29 -13.59 7.82
N ALA A 145 -13.83 -14.48 6.99
CA ALA A 145 -15.10 -14.21 6.32
C ALA A 145 -16.21 -14.05 7.39
N PRO A 146 -17.21 -13.17 7.19
CA PRO A 146 -18.23 -12.88 8.20
C PRO A 146 -18.97 -14.11 8.72
N ASP A 147 -19.26 -15.07 7.84
CA ASP A 147 -19.93 -16.34 8.16
C ASP A 147 -19.05 -17.34 8.94
N ALA A 148 -17.74 -17.11 8.99
CA ALA A 148 -16.78 -17.92 9.72
C ALA A 148 -16.41 -17.33 11.11
N VAL A 149 -16.94 -16.16 11.48
CA VAL A 149 -16.67 -15.53 12.78
C VAL A 149 -17.52 -16.20 13.87
N ASP A 150 -16.86 -16.68 14.93
CA ASP A 150 -17.56 -17.16 16.14
C ASP A 150 -17.98 -15.97 17.02
N VAL A 151 -19.26 -15.61 16.94
CA VAL A 151 -19.87 -14.56 17.75
C VAL A 151 -19.98 -14.92 19.25
N GLY A 152 -19.88 -16.21 19.59
CA GLY A 152 -20.05 -16.76 20.93
C GLY A 152 -21.24 -16.18 21.69
N ALA A 153 -20.98 -15.55 22.85
CA ALA A 153 -22.03 -15.01 23.72
C ALA A 153 -22.25 -13.50 23.51
N SER A 154 -21.73 -12.94 22.41
CA SER A 154 -21.91 -11.53 22.09
C SER A 154 -23.40 -11.20 21.96
N THR A 155 -23.86 -10.18 22.68
CA THR A 155 -25.25 -9.72 22.65
C THR A 155 -25.45 -8.52 21.72
N ALA A 156 -24.36 -7.97 21.19
CA ALA A 156 -24.35 -6.82 20.29
C ALA A 156 -23.08 -6.80 19.42
N VAL A 157 -23.10 -6.02 18.36
CA VAL A 157 -21.96 -5.80 17.46
C VAL A 157 -21.66 -4.30 17.30
N ALA A 158 -20.39 -3.93 17.21
CA ALA A 158 -19.93 -2.55 17.02
C ALA A 158 -18.86 -2.46 15.92
N GLY A 159 -18.51 -1.25 15.50
CA GLY A 159 -17.54 -0.98 14.44
C GLY A 159 -18.20 -0.60 13.11
N SER A 160 -17.57 -0.94 11.98
CA SER A 160 -18.02 -0.46 10.67
C SER A 160 -19.48 -0.82 10.41
N ALA A 161 -20.36 0.18 10.24
CA ALA A 161 -21.80 -0.03 10.15
C ALA A 161 -22.19 -1.05 9.05
N GLU A 162 -21.56 -0.97 7.88
CA GLU A 162 -21.78 -1.90 6.76
C GLU A 162 -21.40 -3.34 7.12
N HIS A 163 -20.35 -3.53 7.92
CA HIS A 163 -19.85 -4.86 8.29
C HIS A 163 -20.54 -5.40 9.55
N ALA A 164 -20.91 -4.53 10.48
CA ALA A 164 -21.71 -4.87 11.65
C ALA A 164 -23.09 -5.40 11.24
N ALA A 165 -23.68 -4.84 10.17
CA ALA A 165 -24.94 -5.31 9.61
C ALA A 165 -24.90 -6.73 8.99
N LEU A 166 -23.71 -7.33 8.84
CA LEU A 166 -23.55 -8.72 8.39
C LEU A 166 -23.84 -9.74 9.49
N PHE A 167 -23.98 -9.29 10.74
CA PHE A 167 -24.22 -10.13 11.90
C PHE A 167 -25.65 -9.93 12.40
N ASP A 168 -26.31 -11.03 12.79
CA ASP A 168 -27.65 -11.01 13.38
C ASP A 168 -27.59 -10.59 14.86
N LEU A 169 -27.07 -9.39 15.11
CA LEU A 169 -26.87 -8.80 16.43
C LEU A 169 -27.28 -7.32 16.42
N PRO A 170 -27.82 -6.78 17.53
CA PRO A 170 -28.03 -5.35 17.68
C PRO A 170 -26.74 -4.55 17.45
N VAL A 171 -26.79 -3.56 16.57
CA VAL A 171 -25.64 -2.71 16.25
C VAL A 171 -25.53 -1.55 17.24
N LEU A 172 -24.38 -1.42 17.91
CA LEU A 172 -24.05 -0.30 18.78
C LEU A 172 -23.44 0.85 17.96
N ASP A 173 -23.78 2.10 18.31
CA ASP A 173 -23.29 3.29 17.63
C ASP A 173 -21.85 3.67 18.07
N VAL A 174 -20.91 2.77 17.79
CA VAL A 174 -19.47 2.99 17.97
C VAL A 174 -18.76 2.57 16.66
N PRO A 175 -18.82 3.42 15.62
CA PRO A 175 -18.48 3.00 14.26
C PRO A 175 -16.98 2.95 13.95
N ALA A 176 -16.16 3.55 14.82
CA ALA A 176 -14.73 3.71 14.66
C ALA A 176 -14.03 3.89 16.03
N PRO A 177 -12.70 3.72 16.11
CA PRO A 177 -11.95 3.94 17.34
C PRO A 177 -12.05 5.41 17.78
N THR A 178 -12.44 5.66 19.02
CA THR A 178 -12.53 7.01 19.60
C THR A 178 -11.26 7.37 20.38
N VAL A 179 -11.05 8.67 20.61
CA VAL A 179 -9.95 9.18 21.44
C VAL A 179 -9.98 8.56 22.84
N ALA A 180 -11.16 8.57 23.49
CA ALA A 180 -11.33 8.00 24.81
C ALA A 180 -11.09 6.48 24.83
N GLY A 181 -11.57 5.77 23.81
CA GLY A 181 -11.40 4.32 23.70
C GLY A 181 -9.95 3.90 23.50
N LEU A 182 -9.21 4.58 22.62
CA LEU A 182 -7.78 4.29 22.38
C LEU A 182 -6.92 4.57 23.61
N ILE A 183 -7.22 5.63 24.38
CA ILE A 183 -6.57 5.89 25.67
C ILE A 183 -6.88 4.77 26.67
N ALA A 184 -8.14 4.32 26.73
CA ALA A 184 -8.53 3.22 27.61
C ALA A 184 -7.90 1.87 27.22
N ALA A 185 -7.43 1.72 25.98
CA ALA A 185 -6.74 0.53 25.51
C ALA A 185 -5.24 0.48 25.90
N VAL A 186 -4.68 1.57 26.43
CA VAL A 186 -3.31 1.57 26.96
C VAL A 186 -3.28 0.78 28.27
N SER A 187 -2.51 -0.31 28.30
CA SER A 187 -2.48 -1.25 29.42
C SER A 187 -1.71 -0.74 30.63
N ASP A 188 -0.64 0.02 30.42
CA ASP A 188 0.18 0.58 31.50
C ASP A 188 0.80 1.93 31.08
N TRP A 189 0.33 3.01 31.71
CA TRP A 189 0.86 4.37 31.51
C TRP A 189 2.13 4.66 32.34
N GLY A 190 2.50 3.78 33.27
CA GLY A 190 3.71 3.87 34.08
C GLY A 190 4.93 3.22 33.43
N ALA A 191 4.71 2.25 32.54
CA ALA A 191 5.77 1.56 31.81
C ALA A 191 6.29 2.35 30.60
N ALA A 192 7.56 2.11 30.24
CA ALA A 192 8.11 2.59 28.98
C ALA A 192 7.37 1.91 27.81
N PRO A 193 6.90 2.66 26.79
CA PRO A 193 6.20 2.06 25.67
C PRO A 193 7.08 1.09 24.88
N ALA A 194 6.50 -0.03 24.45
CA ALA A 194 7.14 -0.95 23.52
C ALA A 194 7.25 -0.33 22.12
N PRO A 195 8.20 -0.78 21.27
CA PRO A 195 8.27 -0.36 19.88
C PRO A 195 6.94 -0.61 19.16
N LEU A 196 6.51 0.36 18.33
CA LEU A 196 5.28 0.23 17.56
C LEU A 196 5.35 -0.97 16.61
N ARG A 197 4.40 -1.89 16.73
CA ARG A 197 4.30 -3.08 15.90
C ARG A 197 2.96 -3.09 15.18
N PRO A 198 2.94 -3.09 13.84
CA PRO A 198 1.68 -3.15 13.10
C PRO A 198 1.03 -4.53 13.28
N LEU A 199 -0.28 -4.53 13.56
CA LEU A 199 -1.11 -5.73 13.65
C LEU A 199 -1.56 -6.15 12.26
N TYR A 200 -0.62 -6.67 11.46
CA TYR A 200 -0.91 -7.30 10.18
C TYR A 200 -1.47 -8.71 10.39
N LEU A 201 -2.78 -8.80 10.59
CA LEU A 201 -3.49 -10.09 10.76
C LEU A 201 -3.68 -10.83 9.44
N ARG A 202 -3.48 -10.13 8.33
CA ARG A 202 -3.29 -10.68 7.00
C ARG A 202 -1.90 -10.28 6.51
N ARG A 203 -1.25 -11.11 5.69
CA ARG A 203 -0.16 -10.61 4.84
C ARG A 203 -0.75 -9.44 4.03
N PRO A 204 -0.23 -8.21 4.18
CA PRO A 204 -0.82 -7.07 3.51
C PRO A 204 -0.77 -7.29 1.99
N ASP A 205 -1.85 -6.93 1.30
CA ASP A 205 -1.93 -6.99 -0.16
C ASP A 205 -0.98 -6.00 -0.83
N ALA A 206 -0.70 -4.90 -0.12
CA ALA A 206 0.51 -4.14 -0.32
C ALA A 206 1.65 -4.96 0.30
N LYS A 207 2.53 -5.50 -0.54
CA LYS A 207 3.78 -6.03 -0.05
C LYS A 207 4.41 -4.98 0.86
N ALA A 208 4.74 -5.37 2.09
CA ALA A 208 5.72 -4.63 2.85
C ALA A 208 6.86 -4.35 1.88
N ALA A 209 7.18 -3.06 1.68
CA ALA A 209 8.45 -2.70 1.07
C ALA A 209 9.46 -3.63 1.72
N GLY A 210 10.03 -4.52 0.90
CA GLY A 210 10.85 -5.62 1.39
C GLY A 210 11.88 -5.08 2.36
N ASP A 211 12.37 -5.98 3.22
CA ASP A 211 13.57 -5.72 4.00
C ASP A 211 14.53 -4.79 3.22
N PRO A 212 15.04 -3.68 3.78
CA PRO A 212 16.04 -2.88 3.10
C PRO A 212 17.25 -3.70 2.61
N ALA A 213 17.44 -4.93 3.10
CA ALA A 213 18.38 -5.93 2.58
C ALA A 213 17.85 -6.83 1.44
N ALA A 214 16.54 -6.91 1.18
CA ALA A 214 15.95 -7.70 0.11
C ALA A 214 16.22 -7.05 -1.26
N GLN A 215 17.27 -7.54 -1.91
CA GLN A 215 17.65 -7.11 -3.25
C GLN A 215 16.68 -7.68 -4.28
N VAL A 216 16.21 -6.83 -5.20
CA VAL A 216 15.48 -7.30 -6.38
C VAL A 216 16.40 -8.20 -7.21
N ARG A 217 15.98 -9.43 -7.50
CA ARG A 217 16.69 -10.39 -8.34
C ARG A 217 16.15 -10.31 -9.78
N MET A 218 17.05 -10.31 -10.77
CA MET A 218 16.67 -10.53 -12.17
C MET A 218 16.60 -12.04 -12.42
N ASP A 219 15.56 -12.48 -13.11
CA ASP A 219 15.28 -13.89 -13.40
C ASP A 219 14.67 -14.02 -14.80
N VAL A 220 14.48 -15.26 -15.26
CA VAL A 220 13.73 -15.53 -16.49
C VAL A 220 12.24 -15.43 -16.21
N LEU A 221 11.49 -14.79 -17.11
CA LEU A 221 10.03 -14.79 -17.05
C LEU A 221 9.49 -16.12 -17.62
N THR A 222 8.58 -16.77 -16.90
CA THR A 222 8.04 -18.08 -17.28
C THR A 222 6.53 -18.01 -17.50
N SER A 223 5.96 -19.02 -18.15
CA SER A 223 4.50 -19.08 -18.35
C SER A 223 3.70 -19.13 -17.05
N ALA A 224 4.31 -19.56 -15.93
CA ALA A 224 3.69 -19.50 -14.60
C ALA A 224 3.47 -18.06 -14.11
N ASP A 225 4.22 -17.09 -14.64
CA ASP A 225 4.09 -15.67 -14.29
C ASP A 225 2.98 -14.96 -15.07
N ALA A 226 2.40 -15.60 -16.10
CA ALA A 226 1.50 -14.96 -17.05
C ALA A 226 0.28 -14.29 -16.39
N ALA A 227 -0.28 -14.89 -15.32
CA ALA A 227 -1.38 -14.30 -14.58
C ALA A 227 -0.95 -12.98 -13.91
N ARG A 228 0.21 -12.96 -13.27
CA ARG A 228 0.75 -11.77 -12.61
C ARG A 228 1.17 -10.70 -13.63
N CYS A 229 1.70 -11.10 -14.78
CA CYS A 229 1.97 -10.17 -15.87
C CYS A 229 0.70 -9.47 -16.36
N ALA A 230 -0.40 -10.20 -16.53
CA ALA A 230 -1.68 -9.63 -16.95
C ALA A 230 -2.27 -8.66 -15.90
N GLU A 231 -2.09 -8.96 -14.60
CA GLU A 231 -2.45 -8.02 -13.53
C GLU A 231 -1.65 -6.72 -13.62
N LEU A 232 -0.33 -6.82 -13.82
CA LEU A 232 0.54 -5.65 -13.99
C LEU A 232 0.18 -4.87 -15.25
N GLU A 233 -0.06 -5.54 -16.37
CA GLU A 233 -0.52 -4.91 -17.61
C GLU A 233 -1.80 -4.10 -17.40
N ALA A 234 -2.82 -4.69 -16.76
CA ALA A 234 -4.08 -3.99 -16.51
C ALA A 234 -3.90 -2.74 -15.63
N GLN A 235 -2.95 -2.77 -14.69
CA GLN A 235 -2.63 -1.62 -13.84
C GLN A 235 -1.82 -0.55 -14.58
N LEU A 236 -0.86 -0.97 -15.41
CA LEU A 236 0.10 -0.09 -16.06
C LEU A 236 -0.45 0.54 -17.35
N PHE A 237 -1.27 -0.23 -18.08
CA PHE A 237 -1.71 0.07 -19.44
C PHE A 237 -3.22 -0.13 -19.62
N GLY A 238 -4.02 -0.07 -18.55
CA GLY A 238 -5.47 -0.29 -18.60
C GLY A 238 -6.26 0.60 -19.57
N GLY A 239 -5.68 1.72 -20.03
CA GLY A 239 -6.24 2.59 -21.06
C GLY A 239 -5.80 2.28 -22.50
N ASP A 240 -4.89 1.31 -22.71
CA ASP A 240 -4.16 1.07 -23.94
C ASP A 240 -4.07 -0.44 -24.31
N ASP A 241 -5.19 -1.17 -24.20
CA ASP A 241 -5.33 -2.59 -24.57
C ASP A 241 -4.32 -3.53 -23.86
N PRO A 242 -4.42 -3.66 -22.52
CA PRO A 242 -3.47 -4.42 -21.71
C PRO A 242 -3.46 -5.90 -22.09
N TRP A 243 -2.27 -6.51 -22.10
CA TRP A 243 -2.14 -7.91 -22.51
C TRP A 243 -2.82 -8.88 -21.51
N PRO A 244 -3.70 -9.78 -21.97
CA PRO A 244 -4.24 -10.83 -21.14
C PRO A 244 -3.18 -11.93 -20.89
N ALA A 245 -3.36 -12.74 -19.84
CA ALA A 245 -2.42 -13.81 -19.50
C ALA A 245 -2.15 -14.77 -20.67
N ALA A 246 -3.16 -15.06 -21.48
CA ALA A 246 -3.03 -15.91 -22.67
C ALA A 246 -2.05 -15.34 -23.71
N ALA A 247 -1.92 -14.01 -23.82
CA ALA A 247 -0.94 -13.38 -24.70
C ALA A 247 0.49 -13.64 -24.23
N PHE A 248 0.76 -13.49 -22.93
CA PHE A 248 2.07 -13.82 -22.35
C PHE A 248 2.44 -15.29 -22.53
N VAL A 249 1.51 -16.22 -22.27
CA VAL A 249 1.79 -17.66 -22.48
C VAL A 249 2.20 -17.94 -23.92
N ARG A 250 1.52 -17.33 -24.89
CA ARG A 250 1.83 -17.48 -26.32
C ARG A 250 3.20 -16.89 -26.68
N GLU A 251 3.48 -15.71 -26.15
CA GLU A 251 4.69 -14.96 -26.44
C GLU A 251 5.94 -15.63 -25.84
N LEU A 252 5.83 -16.12 -24.61
CA LEU A 252 6.91 -16.83 -23.91
C LEU A 252 7.23 -18.20 -24.52
N ALA A 253 6.31 -18.77 -25.30
CA ALA A 253 6.56 -20.00 -26.05
C ALA A 253 7.29 -19.76 -27.38
N ALA A 254 7.42 -18.50 -27.82
CA ALA A 254 8.03 -18.19 -29.10
C ALA A 254 9.57 -18.24 -29.03
N PRO A 255 10.26 -18.95 -29.94
CA PRO A 255 11.70 -19.19 -29.83
C PRO A 255 12.58 -17.96 -30.14
N HIS A 256 11.96 -16.85 -30.53
CA HIS A 256 12.64 -15.61 -30.90
C HIS A 256 12.39 -14.48 -29.89
N THR A 257 11.75 -14.78 -28.77
CA THR A 257 11.48 -13.82 -27.71
C THR A 257 12.39 -14.08 -26.51
N HIS A 258 12.69 -13.02 -25.78
CA HIS A 258 13.37 -13.08 -24.50
C HIS A 258 12.65 -12.18 -23.52
N TYR A 259 12.28 -12.74 -22.37
CA TYR A 259 11.57 -12.01 -21.34
C TYR A 259 12.28 -12.17 -20.00
N ALA A 260 12.55 -11.04 -19.37
CA ALA A 260 13.16 -10.92 -18.06
C ALA A 260 12.09 -10.62 -16.99
N ALA A 261 12.33 -11.14 -15.79
CA ALA A 261 11.52 -10.95 -14.60
C ALA A 261 12.34 -10.21 -13.54
N ALA A 262 11.76 -9.19 -12.93
CA ALA A 262 12.27 -8.58 -11.71
C ALA A 262 11.48 -9.14 -10.52
N ARG A 263 12.16 -9.83 -9.61
CA ARG A 263 11.55 -10.45 -8.43
C ARG A 263 12.04 -9.81 -7.14
N LEU A 264 11.10 -9.51 -6.26
CA LEU A 264 11.38 -9.23 -4.85
C LEU A 264 10.85 -10.42 -4.06
N ASP A 265 11.75 -11.17 -3.45
CA ASP A 265 11.51 -12.54 -2.99
C ASP A 265 10.96 -13.39 -4.15
N ASP A 266 9.82 -14.07 -3.98
CA ASP A 266 9.18 -14.89 -5.03
C ASP A 266 8.15 -14.14 -5.88
N THR A 267 7.98 -12.82 -5.69
CA THR A 267 6.94 -12.06 -6.40
C THR A 267 7.51 -11.25 -7.54
N LEU A 268 6.86 -11.37 -8.70
CA LEU A 268 7.12 -10.54 -9.86
C LEU A 268 6.70 -9.09 -9.60
N VAL A 269 7.68 -8.21 -9.55
CA VAL A 269 7.53 -6.75 -9.36
C VAL A 269 7.88 -5.95 -10.63
N GLY A 270 8.29 -6.63 -11.69
CA GLY A 270 8.45 -6.06 -13.01
C GLY A 270 8.80 -7.12 -14.03
N TYR A 271 8.61 -6.81 -15.30
CA TYR A 271 8.98 -7.68 -16.42
C TYR A 271 9.38 -6.83 -17.61
N ALA A 272 10.15 -7.42 -18.51
CA ALA A 272 10.50 -6.79 -19.77
C ALA A 272 10.61 -7.82 -20.87
N GLY A 273 10.26 -7.46 -22.10
CA GLY A 273 10.25 -8.35 -23.25
C GLY A 273 10.92 -7.74 -24.47
N ILE A 274 11.69 -8.56 -25.18
CA ILE A 274 12.30 -8.23 -26.47
C ILE A 274 12.10 -9.40 -27.45
N SER A 275 11.91 -9.09 -28.72
CA SER A 275 11.87 -10.09 -29.78
C SER A 275 12.97 -9.85 -30.81
N ARG A 276 13.48 -10.93 -31.39
CA ARG A 276 14.41 -10.91 -32.51
C ARG A 276 13.63 -10.92 -33.82
N LEU A 277 13.90 -9.92 -34.65
CA LEU A 277 13.38 -9.80 -36.01
C LEU A 277 14.35 -10.43 -37.02
N GLY A 278 13.79 -11.00 -38.09
CA GLY A 278 14.56 -11.65 -39.16
C GLY A 278 15.02 -13.08 -38.84
N ARG A 279 15.47 -13.79 -39.88
CA ARG A 279 15.88 -15.22 -39.81
C ARG A 279 17.38 -15.42 -39.95
N THR A 280 18.11 -14.42 -40.40
CA THR A 280 19.56 -14.44 -40.68
C THR A 280 20.20 -13.16 -40.17
N ALA A 281 21.40 -13.24 -39.60
CA ALA A 281 22.15 -12.09 -39.11
C ALA A 281 22.55 -11.11 -40.24
N PRO A 282 22.79 -9.82 -39.94
CA PRO A 282 22.62 -9.17 -38.64
C PRO A 282 21.15 -9.12 -38.22
N PHE A 283 20.89 -9.29 -36.93
CA PHE A 283 19.52 -9.28 -36.43
C PHE A 283 19.11 -7.86 -36.06
N GLU A 284 17.81 -7.62 -36.06
CA GLU A 284 17.22 -6.46 -35.40
C GLU A 284 16.38 -6.95 -34.24
N TYR A 285 16.22 -6.13 -33.21
CA TYR A 285 15.39 -6.48 -32.06
C TYR A 285 14.35 -5.40 -31.78
N GLU A 286 13.21 -5.80 -31.26
CA GLU A 286 12.13 -4.91 -30.85
C GLU A 286 11.79 -5.14 -29.38
N ILE A 287 11.94 -4.10 -28.55
CA ILE A 287 11.49 -4.14 -27.16
C ILE A 287 9.98 -3.91 -27.15
N HIS A 288 9.23 -4.90 -26.67
CA HIS A 288 7.77 -4.85 -26.66
C HIS A 288 7.24 -4.05 -25.48
N THR A 289 7.65 -4.42 -24.27
CA THR A 289 7.10 -3.85 -23.04
C THR A 289 8.13 -3.92 -21.94
N ILE A 290 8.20 -2.85 -21.14
CA ILE A 290 8.91 -2.82 -19.87
C ILE A 290 7.91 -2.32 -18.83
N GLY A 291 7.48 -3.24 -17.96
CA GLY A 291 6.53 -2.96 -16.90
C GLY A 291 7.20 -3.06 -15.54
N VAL A 292 7.07 -2.02 -14.72
CA VAL A 292 7.48 -2.07 -13.30
C VAL A 292 6.28 -1.70 -12.46
N ASP A 293 5.98 -2.57 -11.50
CA ASP A 293 4.95 -2.38 -10.50
C ASP A 293 5.06 -0.95 -9.90
N PRO A 294 3.97 -0.14 -9.93
CA PRO A 294 4.00 1.24 -9.45
C PRO A 294 4.58 1.39 -8.03
N GLU A 295 4.36 0.41 -7.15
CA GLU A 295 4.84 0.43 -5.77
C GLU A 295 6.36 0.22 -5.64
N HIS A 296 7.00 -0.24 -6.73
CA HIS A 296 8.41 -0.60 -6.78
C HIS A 296 9.24 0.31 -7.72
N ARG A 297 8.62 1.38 -8.26
CA ARG A 297 9.29 2.39 -9.09
C ARG A 297 10.30 3.23 -8.31
N GLY A 298 11.16 3.94 -9.03
CA GLY A 298 12.21 4.80 -8.44
C GLY A 298 13.39 4.04 -7.82
N ARG A 299 13.43 2.71 -7.94
CA ARG A 299 14.47 1.83 -7.37
C ARG A 299 15.45 1.27 -8.40
N GLY A 300 15.47 1.83 -9.61
CA GLY A 300 16.34 1.36 -10.71
C GLY A 300 15.92 0.04 -11.37
N ILE A 301 14.77 -0.55 -11.02
CA ILE A 301 14.30 -1.83 -11.58
C ILE A 301 14.13 -1.77 -13.10
N GLY A 302 13.49 -0.72 -13.62
CA GLY A 302 13.30 -0.54 -15.07
C GLY A 302 14.62 -0.44 -15.83
N ARG A 303 15.63 0.19 -15.23
CA ARG A 303 16.99 0.25 -15.79
C ARG A 303 17.62 -1.13 -15.86
N ARG A 304 17.56 -1.91 -14.77
CA ARG A 304 18.11 -3.26 -14.74
C ARG A 304 17.43 -4.20 -15.73
N LEU A 305 16.10 -4.14 -15.82
CA LEU A 305 15.34 -4.90 -16.82
C LEU A 305 15.74 -4.52 -18.25
N LEU A 306 15.91 -3.23 -18.53
CA LEU A 306 16.39 -2.78 -19.83
C LEU A 306 17.82 -3.28 -20.09
N ASP A 307 18.71 -3.21 -19.11
CA ASP A 307 20.09 -3.70 -19.23
C ASP A 307 20.13 -5.22 -19.56
N GLU A 308 19.22 -6.03 -18.99
CA GLU A 308 19.07 -7.47 -19.35
C GLU A 308 18.66 -7.64 -20.83
N LEU A 309 17.69 -6.86 -21.32
CA LEU A 309 17.26 -6.93 -22.73
C LEU A 309 18.38 -6.51 -23.68
N LEU A 310 19.12 -5.45 -23.32
CA LEU A 310 20.27 -4.99 -24.10
C LEU A 310 21.39 -6.04 -24.14
N ALA A 311 21.65 -6.71 -23.01
CA ALA A 311 22.63 -7.79 -22.94
C ALA A 311 22.23 -8.97 -23.83
N PHE A 312 20.93 -9.30 -23.90
CA PHE A 312 20.41 -10.34 -24.80
C PHE A 312 20.56 -9.97 -26.28
N ALA A 313 20.25 -8.74 -26.65
CA ALA A 313 20.38 -8.25 -28.03
C ALA A 313 21.84 -8.06 -28.47
N GLY A 314 22.76 -7.85 -27.53
CA GLY A 314 24.17 -7.59 -27.82
C GLY A 314 24.38 -6.28 -28.56
N ASP A 315 25.19 -6.33 -29.62
CA ASP A 315 25.54 -5.18 -30.45
C ASP A 315 24.62 -5.01 -31.68
N ASP A 316 23.53 -5.75 -31.79
CA ASP A 316 22.57 -5.60 -32.88
C ASP A 316 21.72 -4.31 -32.74
N VAL A 317 21.02 -3.93 -33.81
CA VAL A 317 20.12 -2.75 -33.80
C VAL A 317 18.88 -3.07 -32.97
N ILE A 318 18.46 -2.13 -32.11
CA ILE A 318 17.29 -2.31 -31.24
C ILE A 318 16.31 -1.17 -31.44
N PHE A 319 15.04 -1.51 -31.62
CA PHE A 319 13.92 -0.60 -31.74
C PHE A 319 12.98 -0.69 -30.55
N LEU A 320 12.25 0.39 -30.30
CA LEU A 320 11.10 0.41 -29.40
C LEU A 320 10.12 1.51 -29.79
N GLU A 321 8.88 1.35 -29.34
CA GLU A 321 7.85 2.38 -29.35
C GLU A 321 7.55 2.84 -27.92
N VAL A 322 7.48 4.16 -27.74
CA VAL A 322 7.12 4.76 -26.46
C VAL A 322 6.16 5.92 -26.69
N ARG A 323 5.12 6.05 -25.85
CA ARG A 323 4.23 7.21 -25.87
C ARG A 323 5.02 8.51 -25.78
N THR A 324 4.61 9.52 -26.55
CA THR A 324 5.31 10.81 -26.60
C THR A 324 5.24 11.58 -25.28
N ASP A 325 4.27 11.27 -24.42
CA ASP A 325 4.03 11.87 -23.09
C ASP A 325 4.59 11.03 -21.93
N ASN A 326 5.51 10.11 -22.20
CA ASN A 326 6.16 9.29 -21.18
C ASN A 326 7.62 9.74 -20.98
N GLU A 327 7.79 10.98 -20.48
CA GLU A 327 9.11 11.58 -20.25
C GLU A 327 10.06 10.71 -19.40
N PRO A 328 9.61 10.02 -18.33
CA PRO A 328 10.49 9.16 -17.55
C PRO A 328 11.08 8.00 -18.37
N ALA A 329 10.27 7.33 -19.20
CA ALA A 329 10.75 6.25 -20.05
C ALA A 329 11.66 6.77 -21.16
N ILE A 330 11.29 7.88 -21.81
CA ILE A 330 12.10 8.52 -22.85
C ILE A 330 13.48 8.91 -22.30
N ALA A 331 13.54 9.49 -21.09
CA ALA A 331 14.81 9.83 -20.44
C ALA A 331 15.66 8.58 -20.14
N LEU A 332 15.03 7.49 -19.67
CA LEU A 332 15.70 6.21 -19.45
C LEU A 332 16.30 5.65 -20.75
N TYR A 333 15.52 5.59 -21.83
CA TYR A 333 15.99 5.08 -23.13
C TYR A 333 17.14 5.92 -23.70
N ARG A 334 17.04 7.25 -23.64
CA ARG A 334 18.12 8.15 -24.06
C ARG A 334 19.40 7.92 -23.25
N SER A 335 19.29 7.64 -21.95
CA SER A 335 20.46 7.41 -21.08
C SER A 335 21.30 6.19 -21.45
N VAL A 336 20.77 5.27 -22.28
CA VAL A 336 21.46 4.08 -22.77
C VAL A 336 21.68 4.08 -24.30
N GLY A 337 21.51 5.24 -24.93
CA GLY A 337 21.90 5.46 -26.33
C GLY A 337 20.76 5.35 -27.35
N PHE A 338 19.50 5.22 -26.94
CA PHE A 338 18.40 5.31 -27.90
C PHE A 338 18.19 6.74 -28.38
N GLN A 339 17.91 6.88 -29.68
CA GLN A 339 17.58 8.13 -30.34
C GLN A 339 16.20 8.04 -30.98
N THR A 340 15.46 9.15 -31.00
CA THR A 340 14.17 9.22 -31.70
C THR A 340 14.42 9.28 -33.21
N VAL A 341 13.89 8.30 -33.95
CA VAL A 341 14.04 8.21 -35.42
C VAL A 341 12.72 8.48 -36.17
N GLY A 342 11.60 8.52 -35.46
CA GLY A 342 10.30 8.83 -36.05
C GLY A 342 9.19 9.03 -35.03
N VAL A 343 8.03 9.46 -35.53
CA VAL A 343 6.78 9.58 -34.77
C VAL A 343 5.69 8.78 -35.48
N ARG A 344 5.06 7.85 -34.77
CA ARG A 344 3.89 7.09 -35.22
C ARG A 344 2.65 7.78 -34.65
N ARG A 345 1.91 8.46 -35.52
CA ARG A 345 0.66 9.14 -35.12
C ARG A 345 -0.43 8.15 -34.78
N ARG A 346 -1.15 8.39 -33.68
CA ARG A 346 -2.27 7.57 -33.19
C ARG A 346 -1.92 6.07 -33.12
N TYR A 347 -0.70 5.78 -32.65
CA TYR A 347 -0.19 4.43 -32.56
C TYR A 347 -0.97 3.59 -31.54
N TYR A 348 -1.20 4.16 -30.35
CA TYR A 348 -2.00 3.54 -29.31
C TYR A 348 -3.48 3.71 -29.64
N ARG A 349 -4.14 2.63 -30.10
CA ARG A 349 -5.49 2.72 -30.70
C ARG A 349 -6.57 3.14 -29.72
N ALA A 350 -6.48 2.71 -28.46
CA ALA A 350 -7.51 2.99 -27.46
C ALA A 350 -7.47 4.44 -26.97
N SER A 351 -6.28 4.98 -26.64
CA SER A 351 -6.11 6.38 -26.24
C SER A 351 -5.99 7.37 -27.41
N GLY A 352 -5.62 6.89 -28.60
CA GLY A 352 -5.28 7.74 -29.75
C GLY A 352 -3.92 8.43 -29.62
N ALA A 353 -3.09 8.05 -28.62
CA ALA A 353 -1.80 8.68 -28.36
C ALA A 353 -0.77 8.39 -29.46
N ASP A 354 0.12 9.35 -29.69
CA ASP A 354 1.26 9.22 -30.58
C ASP A 354 2.40 8.45 -29.88
N ALA A 355 3.24 7.77 -30.66
CA ALA A 355 4.44 7.11 -30.17
C ALA A 355 5.69 7.64 -30.86
N TYR A 356 6.78 7.81 -30.12
CA TYR A 356 8.11 7.88 -30.71
C TYR A 356 8.58 6.47 -31.07
N THR A 357 9.07 6.30 -32.30
CA THR A 357 9.93 5.17 -32.63
C THR A 357 11.35 5.57 -32.24
N MET A 358 11.95 4.81 -31.34
CA MET A 358 13.33 5.01 -30.90
C MET A 358 14.21 3.85 -31.35
N ARG A 359 15.45 4.16 -31.72
CA ARG A 359 16.46 3.21 -32.20
C ARG A 359 17.74 3.36 -31.41
N ARG A 360 18.36 2.25 -31.05
CA ARG A 360 19.73 2.16 -30.56
C ARG A 360 20.56 1.41 -31.58
N ASP A 361 21.67 2.02 -31.98
CA ASP A 361 22.61 1.46 -32.93
C ASP A 361 23.67 0.58 -32.25
N PRO A 362 24.33 -0.32 -33.00
CA PRO A 362 25.49 -1.08 -32.57
C PRO A 362 26.57 -0.21 -31.91
N ALA A 363 27.26 -0.76 -30.90
CA ALA A 363 28.38 -0.06 -30.28
C ALA A 363 29.54 0.10 -31.29
N GLY A 364 29.65 1.30 -31.89
CA GLY A 364 30.70 1.62 -32.87
C GLY A 364 30.25 2.42 -34.10
N THR A 365 28.95 2.60 -34.32
CA THR A 365 28.40 3.33 -35.48
C THR A 365 28.02 4.79 -35.19
N ALA A 366 28.58 5.40 -34.15
CA ALA A 366 28.44 6.83 -33.90
C ALA A 366 29.19 7.64 -34.97
N GLY A 367 28.58 7.85 -36.14
CA GLY A 367 29.19 8.68 -37.18
C GLY A 367 28.68 8.60 -38.63
N ALA A 368 27.49 8.07 -38.92
CA ALA A 368 26.96 8.13 -40.29
C ALA A 368 25.47 8.47 -40.31
N THR A 369 25.18 9.78 -40.25
CA THR A 369 23.89 10.32 -40.71
C THR A 369 24.00 10.59 -42.21
N PRO A 370 23.09 10.10 -43.08
CA PRO A 370 22.95 10.62 -44.43
C PRO A 370 22.34 12.03 -44.46
#